data_AF-A0A6M0AX81-F1
#
_entry.id   AF-A0A6M0AX81-F1
#
_cell.length_a   1.000
_cell.length_b   1.000
_cell.length_c   1.000
_cell.angle_alpha   90.00
_cell.angle_beta   90.00
_cell.angle_gamma   90.00
#
_symmetry.space_group_name_H-M   'P 1'
#
loop_
_entity.id
_entity.type
_entity.pdbx_description
1 polymer ?
#
loop_
_entity_poly.entity_id
_entity_poly.type
_entity_poly.pdbx_seq_one_letter_code
_entity_poly.pdbx_strand_id
1 'polypeptide(L)' 'LDKPFLLGDKLSIVDIAVGSYLFYAKILVNFDFKDYPAVADYLMRLSERPAFKETIGNR' A
#
# COMPACT_ATOMS: atom_id res chain seq x y z
N LEU A 1 7.71 3.58 18.27
CA LEU A 1 6.45 2.83 18.09
C LEU A 1 6.24 2.70 16.59
N ASP A 2 6.40 1.49 16.08
CA ASP A 2 6.05 1.19 14.69
C ASP A 2 4.55 1.40 14.50
N LYS A 3 4.19 2.24 13.52
CA LYS A 3 2.81 2.60 13.22
C LYS A 3 2.34 1.81 12.01
N PRO A 4 1.15 1.18 12.06
CA PRO A 4 0.69 0.34 10.97
C PRO A 4 0.21 1.12 9.75
N PHE A 5 -0.14 2.40 9.91
CA PHE A 5 -0.62 3.31 8.87
C PHE A 5 0.05 4.68 8.96
N LEU A 6 -0.08 5.48 7.90
CA LEU A 6 0.66 6.75 7.76
C LEU A 6 0.34 7.76 8.84
N LEU A 7 -0.92 7.78 9.33
CA LEU A 7 -1.35 8.68 10.41
C LEU A 7 -1.37 8.02 11.79
N GLY A 8 -0.90 6.77 11.93
CA GLY A 8 -0.91 6.04 13.20
C GLY A 8 -1.56 4.67 13.11
N ASP A 9 -2.43 4.37 14.07
CA ASP A 9 -2.98 3.02 14.26
C ASP A 9 -4.24 2.75 13.44
N LYS A 10 -4.80 3.79 12.83
CA LYS A 10 -6.05 3.71 12.06
C LYS A 10 -5.78 4.02 10.61
N LEU A 11 -6.32 3.17 9.75
CA LEU A 11 -6.40 3.45 8.33
C LEU A 11 -7.19 4.74 8.10
N SER A 12 -6.67 5.58 7.21
CA SER A 12 -7.29 6.82 6.79
C SER A 12 -7.34 6.96 5.27
N ILE A 13 -7.97 8.04 4.80
CA ILE A 13 -7.96 8.42 3.39
C ILE A 13 -6.53 8.62 2.84
N VAL A 14 -5.58 8.99 3.70
CA VAL A 14 -4.17 9.19 3.32
C VAL A 14 -3.56 7.87 2.86
N ASP A 15 -3.89 6.76 3.53
CA ASP A 15 -3.39 5.44 3.16
C ASP A 15 -3.96 4.95 1.83
N ILE A 16 -5.23 5.27 1.56
CA ILE A 16 -5.87 4.94 0.28
C ILE A 16 -5.22 5.74 -0.85
N ALA A 17 -5.03 7.04 -0.66
CA ALA A 17 -4.41 7.91 -1.66
C ALA A 17 -2.96 7.50 -1.95
N VAL A 18 -2.10 7.47 -0.92
CA VAL A 18 -0.68 7.15 -1.07
C VAL A 18 -0.47 5.70 -1.52
N GLY A 19 -1.17 4.75 -0.91
CA GLY A 19 -1.12 3.34 -1.29
C GLY A 19 -1.45 3.13 -2.76
N SER A 20 -2.50 3.79 -3.28
CA SER A 20 -2.88 3.67 -4.70
C SER A 20 -1.76 4.12 -5.64
N TYR A 21 -1.10 5.25 -5.37
CA TYR A 21 0.04 5.72 -6.19
C TYR A 21 1.22 4.75 -6.13
N LEU A 22 1.55 4.24 -4.95
CA LEU A 22 2.64 3.27 -4.79
C LEU A 22 2.35 1.95 -5.51
N PHE A 23 1.10 1.48 -5.48
CA PHE A 23 0.69 0.30 -6.26
C PHE A 23 0.72 0.56 -7.76
N TYR A 24 0.30 1.74 -8.23
CA TYR A 24 0.47 2.11 -9.63
C TYR A 24 1.94 2.17 -10.03
N ALA A 25 2.83 2.67 -9.18
CA ALA A 25 4.27 2.63 -9.44
C ALA A 25 4.78 1.19 -9.59
N LYS A 26 4.35 0.27 -8.71
CA LYS A 26 4.68 -1.15 -8.80
C LYS A 26 4.22 -1.78 -10.12
N ILE A 27 2.98 -1.51 -10.54
CA ILE A 27 2.36 -2.20 -11.69
C ILE A 27 2.75 -1.56 -13.03
N LEU A 28 2.70 -0.23 -13.12
CA LEU A 28 2.84 0.49 -14.40
C LEU A 28 4.29 0.77 -14.79
N VAL A 29 5.18 0.95 -13.81
CA VAL A 29 6.61 1.22 -14.07
C VAL A 29 7.53 0.15 -13.49
N ASN A 30 6.96 -0.99 -13.07
CA ASN A 30 7.67 -2.14 -12.50
C ASN A 30 8.65 -1.76 -11.37
N PHE A 31 8.26 -0.78 -10.55
CA PHE A 31 9.08 -0.34 -9.44
C PHE A 31 9.06 -1.37 -8.31
N ASP A 32 10.25 -1.76 -7.85
CA ASP A 32 10.42 -2.71 -6.75
C ASP A 32 10.79 -1.97 -5.47
N PHE A 33 10.21 -2.39 -4.34
CA PHE A 33 10.40 -1.77 -3.03
C PHE A 33 11.39 -2.54 -2.14
N LYS A 34 12.25 -3.38 -2.72
CA LYS A 34 13.26 -4.17 -1.98
C LYS A 34 14.11 -3.35 -1.02
N ASP A 35 14.51 -2.13 -1.42
CA ASP A 35 15.31 -1.24 -0.59
C ASP A 35 14.48 -0.48 0.48
N TYR A 36 13.16 -0.65 0.47
CA TYR A 36 12.19 0.01 1.33
C TYR A 36 11.28 -1.03 2.04
N PRO A 37 11.83 -1.90 2.91
CA PRO A 37 11.08 -3.02 3.50
C PRO A 37 9.83 -2.58 4.27
N ALA A 38 9.88 -1.45 4.98
CA ALA A 38 8.71 -0.90 5.67
C ALA A 38 7.57 -0.49 4.71
N VAL A 39 7.92 -0.02 3.50
CA VAL A 39 6.94 0.31 2.45
C VAL A 39 6.39 -0.97 1.84
N ALA A 40 7.24 -1.97 1.60
CA ALA A 40 6.81 -3.28 1.11
C ALA A 40 5.81 -3.95 2.06
N ASP A 41 6.10 -3.96 3.36
CA ASP A 41 5.21 -4.51 4.40
C ASP A 41 3.90 -3.73 4.51
N TYR A 42 3.98 -2.40 4.42
CA TYR A 42 2.82 -1.52 4.40
C TYR A 42 1.89 -1.81 3.21
N LEU A 43 2.46 -1.93 2.00
CA LEU A 43 1.70 -2.28 0.80
C LEU A 43 1.11 -3.70 0.90
N MET A 44 1.86 -4.67 1.41
CA MET A 44 1.36 -6.02 1.66
C MET A 44 0.10 -5.97 2.54
N ARG A 45 0.15 -5.26 3.67
CA ARG A 45 -1.01 -5.09 4.57
C ARG A 45 -2.20 -4.43 3.89
N LEU A 46 -1.98 -3.42 3.05
CA LEU A 46 -3.06 -2.80 2.28
C LEU A 46 -3.68 -3.79 1.28
N SER A 47 -2.86 -4.65 0.65
CA SER A 47 -3.30 -5.60 -0.37
C SER A 47 -4.17 -6.75 0.14
N GLU A 48 -4.03 -7.11 1.41
CA GLU A 48 -4.82 -8.18 2.03
C GLU A 48 -6.29 -7.81 2.19
N ARG A 49 -6.62 -6.52 2.13
CA ARG A 49 -7.95 -6.00 2.41
C ARG A 49 -8.91 -6.26 1.25
N PRO A 50 -10.17 -6.66 1.52
CA PRO A 50 -11.15 -6.92 0.46
C PRO A 50 -11.32 -5.76 -0.53
N ALA A 51 -11.41 -4.53 -0.04
CA ALA A 51 -11.57 -3.35 -0.89
C ALA A 51 -10.41 -3.15 -1.89
N PHE A 52 -9.19 -3.55 -1.52
CA PHE A 52 -8.05 -3.51 -2.44
C PHE A 52 -8.16 -4.57 -3.52
N LYS A 53 -8.49 -5.81 -3.12
CA LYS A 53 -8.67 -6.94 -4.04
C LYS A 53 -9.76 -6.70 -5.06
N GLU A 54 -10.85 -6.03 -4.69
CA GLU A 54 -11.95 -5.68 -5.60
C GLU A 54 -11.66 -4.47 -6.54
N THR A 55 -10.51 -3.81 -6.40
CA THR A 55 -10.19 -2.58 -7.16
C THR A 55 -8.86 -2.69 -7.92
N ILE A 56 -7.77 -2.24 -7.33
CA ILE A 56 -6.43 -2.23 -7.95
C ILE A 56 -5.85 -3.65 -8.00
N GLY A 57 -6.20 -4.50 -7.02
CA GLY A 57 -5.73 -5.89 -6.96
C GLY A 57 -6.40 -6.86 -7.94
N ASN A 58 -7.48 -6.44 -8.61
CA ASN A 58 -8.17 -7.21 -9.66
C ASN A 58 -7.74 -6.83 -11.08
N ARG A 59 -6.67 -6.04 -11.23
CA ARG A 59 -6.13 -5.63 -12.53
C ARG A 59 -5.04 -6.56 -13.02
#